data_AF-A0A7W0KQI4-F1
#
_entry.id   AF-A0A7W0KQI4-F1
#
_cell.length_a   1.000
_cell.length_b   1.000
_cell.length_c   1.000
_cell.angle_alpha   90.00
_cell.angle_beta   90.00
_cell.angle_gamma   90.00
#
_symmetry.space_group_name_H-M   'P 1'
#
loop_
_entity.id
_entity.type
_entity.pdbx_description
1 polymer ?
#
loop_
_entity_poly.entity_id
_entity_poly.type
_entity_poly.pdbx_seq_one_letter_code
_entity_poly.pdbx_strand_id
1 'polypeptide(L)'
;VVVIATPWDGAYGVATSVAELLDGKVVICMANALTRIGKEFQPLVPPRGSVAASVQAAVPSCQVAAGFHHVPAKELGDLSHPIESDVLICSDYPRATAVTSAIASSVPNLRPLDAGGLSQATPIESFTAVLLQLNVHYKTRVAVKFTGIADFEAPADAPDGAGAGRKSSADEGE
;
A
#
# COMPACT_ATOMS: atom_id res chain seq x y z
N VAL A 1 13.24 -4.10 -6.43
CA VAL A 1 12.10 -3.22 -6.08
C VAL A 1 12.62 -2.15 -5.18
N VAL A 2 12.14 -0.91 -5.29
CA VAL A 2 12.47 0.19 -4.37
C VAL A 2 11.16 0.82 -3.88
N VAL A 3 11.07 1.12 -2.59
CA VAL A 3 9.92 1.83 -2.00
C VAL A 3 10.34 3.25 -1.64
N ILE A 4 9.63 4.24 -2.18
CA ILE A 4 9.78 5.65 -1.80
C ILE A 4 8.77 5.93 -0.68
N ALA A 5 9.28 5.85 0.55
CA ALA A 5 8.54 6.10 1.80
C ALA A 5 8.91 7.47 2.43
N THR A 6 9.27 8.44 1.60
CA THR A 6 9.64 9.79 2.04
C THR A 6 8.40 10.68 2.20
N PRO A 7 8.52 11.82 2.88
CA PRO A 7 7.56 12.92 2.72
C PRO A 7 7.33 13.27 1.24
N TRP A 8 6.13 13.79 0.94
CA TRP A 8 5.69 14.03 -0.44
C TRP A 8 6.56 15.08 -1.18
N ASP A 9 7.03 16.08 -0.46
CA ASP A 9 7.88 17.17 -0.96
C ASP A 9 9.32 16.69 -1.25
N GLY A 10 9.75 15.58 -0.65
CA GLY A 10 11.02 14.92 -0.94
C GLY A 10 10.95 13.85 -2.02
N ALA A 11 9.77 13.27 -2.30
CA ALA A 11 9.65 12.07 -3.14
C ALA A 11 10.21 12.25 -4.55
N TYR A 12 9.86 13.37 -5.20
CA TYR A 12 10.38 13.71 -6.54
C TYR A 12 11.90 13.91 -6.53
N GLY A 13 12.39 14.70 -5.56
CA GLY A 13 13.82 15.04 -5.45
C GLY A 13 14.69 13.82 -5.19
N VAL A 14 14.25 12.93 -4.30
CA VAL A 14 14.93 11.67 -4.00
C VAL A 14 14.91 10.72 -5.19
N ALA A 15 13.77 10.58 -5.89
CA ALA A 15 13.71 9.76 -7.10
C ALA A 15 14.69 10.25 -8.17
N THR A 16 14.78 11.57 -8.34
CA THR A 16 15.67 12.22 -9.31
C THR A 16 17.14 12.01 -8.94
N SER A 17 17.51 12.17 -7.66
CA SER A 17 18.90 12.09 -7.23
C SER A 17 19.52 10.69 -7.35
N VAL A 18 18.68 9.65 -7.42
CA VAL A 18 19.12 8.26 -7.56
C VAL A 18 18.59 7.60 -8.85
N ALA A 19 18.13 8.39 -9.83
CA ALA A 19 17.43 7.90 -11.02
C ALA A 19 18.22 6.81 -11.77
N GLU A 20 19.52 6.99 -11.98
CA GLU A 20 20.39 6.00 -12.65
C GLU A 20 20.42 4.65 -11.90
N LEU A 21 20.33 4.68 -10.57
CA LEU A 21 20.27 3.46 -9.75
C LEU A 21 18.90 2.80 -9.80
N LEU A 22 17.87 3.48 -10.30
CA LEU A 22 16.50 2.98 -10.36
C LEU A 22 16.15 2.34 -11.72
N ASP A 23 16.96 2.54 -12.76
CA ASP A 23 16.68 2.09 -14.12
C ASP A 23 16.10 0.66 -14.22
N GLY A 24 14.94 0.55 -14.89
CA GLY A 24 14.24 -0.70 -15.14
C GLY A 24 13.62 -1.37 -13.90
N LYS A 25 13.73 -0.75 -12.71
CA LYS A 25 13.15 -1.27 -11.47
C LYS A 25 11.66 -0.93 -11.35
N VAL A 26 10.98 -1.75 -10.55
CA VAL A 26 9.70 -1.36 -9.96
C VAL A 26 9.97 -0.41 -8.80
N VAL A 27 9.32 0.75 -8.84
CA VAL A 27 9.36 1.79 -7.81
C VAL A 27 7.97 1.94 -7.21
N ILE A 28 7.82 1.74 -5.91
CA ILE A 28 6.55 1.86 -5.19
C ILE A 28 6.54 3.23 -4.51
N CYS A 29 5.59 4.09 -4.86
CA CYS A 29 5.38 5.39 -4.22
C CYS A 29 4.22 5.28 -3.23
N MET A 30 4.50 5.52 -1.94
CA MET A 30 3.47 5.53 -0.88
C MET A 30 3.25 6.93 -0.27
N ALA A 31 3.87 7.95 -0.85
CA ALA A 31 3.78 9.32 -0.35
C ALA A 31 2.38 9.91 -0.57
N ASN A 32 1.90 10.66 0.43
CA ASN A 32 0.64 11.40 0.37
C ASN A 32 0.90 12.90 0.54
N ALA A 33 0.51 13.70 -0.44
CA ALA A 33 0.62 15.15 -0.37
C ALA A 33 -0.57 15.74 0.39
N LEU A 34 -0.33 16.15 1.64
CA LEU A 34 -1.37 16.61 2.56
C LEU A 34 -0.93 17.90 3.25
N THR A 35 -1.88 18.77 3.52
CA THR A 35 -1.70 19.96 4.35
C THR A 35 -2.79 20.05 5.42
N ARG A 36 -2.54 20.88 6.42
CA ARG A 36 -3.53 21.20 7.45
C ARG A 36 -3.91 22.67 7.33
N ILE A 37 -5.18 22.93 7.05
CA ILE A 37 -5.74 24.28 7.00
C ILE A 37 -6.73 24.41 8.16
N GLY A 38 -6.32 25.19 9.18
CA GLY A 38 -7.05 25.26 10.43
C GLY A 38 -7.15 23.90 11.13
N LYS A 39 -8.36 23.36 11.24
CA LYS A 39 -8.62 22.07 11.91
C LYS A 39 -8.75 20.89 10.93
N GLU A 40 -8.72 21.13 9.63
CA GLU A 40 -9.00 20.14 8.61
C GLU A 40 -7.74 19.70 7.86
N PHE A 41 -7.69 18.41 7.50
CA PHE A 41 -6.72 17.90 6.56
C PHE A 41 -7.24 18.08 5.14
N GLN A 42 -6.39 18.59 4.25
CA GLN A 42 -6.71 18.78 2.84
C GLN A 42 -5.62 18.16 1.96
N PRO A 43 -6.00 17.55 0.82
CA PRO A 43 -5.02 17.07 -0.13
C PRO A 43 -4.35 18.23 -0.86
N LEU A 44 -3.05 18.11 -1.08
CA LEU A 44 -2.31 18.94 -2.01
C LEU A 44 -2.16 18.14 -3.30
N VAL A 45 -2.73 18.64 -4.39
CA VAL A 45 -2.68 17.97 -5.70
C VAL A 45 -1.50 18.55 -6.49
N PRO A 46 -0.43 17.78 -6.76
CA PRO A 46 0.69 18.27 -7.57
C PRO A 46 0.25 18.61 -9.00
N PRO A 47 1.03 19.40 -9.77
CA PRO A 47 0.69 19.74 -11.16
C PRO A 47 0.46 18.53 -12.07
N ARG A 48 1.07 17.38 -11.75
CA ARG A 48 0.87 16.11 -12.47
C ARG A 48 -0.27 15.25 -11.93
N GLY A 49 -1.11 15.80 -11.06
CA GLY A 49 -2.24 15.13 -10.41
C GLY A 49 -1.84 14.44 -9.11
N SER A 50 -0.75 13.69 -9.08
CA SER A 50 -0.35 12.91 -7.90
C SER A 50 1.15 12.92 -7.65
N VAL A 51 1.57 12.51 -6.44
CA VAL A 51 2.97 12.33 -6.10
C VAL A 51 3.55 11.16 -6.89
N ALA A 52 2.81 10.05 -7.01
CA ALA A 52 3.25 8.90 -7.79
C ALA A 52 3.46 9.24 -9.28
N ALA A 53 2.58 10.05 -9.89
CA ALA A 53 2.75 10.54 -11.25
C ALA A 53 3.96 11.48 -11.40
N SER A 54 4.27 12.27 -10.38
CA SER A 54 5.46 13.11 -10.33
C SER A 54 6.73 12.26 -10.26
N VAL A 55 6.73 11.20 -9.44
CA VAL A 55 7.83 10.22 -9.35
C VAL A 55 8.04 9.51 -10.69
N GLN A 56 6.98 9.02 -11.35
CA GLN A 56 7.11 8.37 -12.67
C GLN A 56 7.72 9.31 -13.71
N ALA A 57 7.40 10.61 -13.66
CA ALA A 57 8.01 11.60 -14.54
C ALA A 57 9.50 11.86 -14.23
N ALA A 58 9.94 11.69 -12.98
CA ALA A 58 11.34 11.81 -12.58
C ALA A 58 12.18 10.60 -13.05
N VAL A 59 11.58 9.42 -13.10
CA VAL A 59 12.25 8.15 -13.43
C VAL A 59 11.54 7.42 -14.58
N PRO A 60 11.59 7.95 -15.82
CA PRO A 60 10.81 7.43 -16.95
C PRO A 60 11.21 6.00 -17.39
N SER A 61 12.41 5.54 -17.01
CA SER A 61 12.91 4.18 -17.25
C SER A 61 12.34 3.15 -16.23
N CYS A 62 11.70 3.62 -15.17
CA CYS A 62 11.14 2.80 -14.10
C CYS A 62 9.67 2.48 -14.34
N GLN A 63 9.18 1.47 -13.63
CA GLN A 63 7.77 1.09 -13.58
C GLN A 63 7.20 1.48 -12.22
N VAL A 64 6.51 2.62 -12.15
CA VAL A 64 5.99 3.15 -10.89
C VAL A 64 4.61 2.54 -10.57
N ALA A 65 4.44 2.11 -9.32
CA ALA A 65 3.14 1.82 -8.73
C ALA A 65 2.89 2.78 -7.57
N ALA A 66 1.65 3.28 -7.46
CA ALA A 66 1.16 3.92 -6.25
C ALA A 66 0.54 2.84 -5.36
N GLY A 67 0.85 2.83 -4.06
CA GLY A 67 0.34 1.80 -3.14
C GLY A 67 0.64 2.13 -1.69
N PHE A 68 -0.03 1.41 -0.77
CA PHE A 68 0.14 1.56 0.69
C PHE A 68 -0.27 2.92 1.29
N HIS A 69 -0.93 3.79 0.52
CA HIS A 69 -1.32 5.15 0.94
C HIS A 69 -2.15 5.20 2.23
N HIS A 70 -2.98 4.18 2.46
CA HIS A 70 -3.94 4.13 3.57
C HIS A 70 -3.53 3.18 4.69
N VAL A 71 -2.36 2.54 4.59
CA VAL A 71 -1.89 1.58 5.59
C VAL A 71 -1.38 2.34 6.82
N PRO A 72 -1.99 2.16 8.00
CA PRO A 72 -1.58 2.88 9.20
C PRO A 72 -0.18 2.43 9.67
N ALA A 73 0.82 3.32 9.56
CA ALA A 73 2.22 2.97 9.80
C ALA A 73 2.52 2.52 11.24
N LYS A 74 1.80 3.06 12.24
CA LYS A 74 2.02 2.69 13.64
C LYS A 74 1.55 1.25 13.90
N GLU A 75 0.39 0.91 13.37
CA GLU A 75 -0.24 -0.41 13.48
C GLU A 75 0.55 -1.43 12.68
N LEU A 76 1.03 -1.07 11.49
CA LEU A 76 1.91 -1.93 10.69
C LEU A 76 3.23 -2.25 11.42
N GLY A 77 3.77 -1.30 12.19
CA GLY A 77 4.99 -1.50 12.98
C GLY A 77 4.78 -2.26 14.30
N ASP A 78 3.54 -2.46 14.73
CA ASP A 78 3.22 -3.17 15.95
C ASP A 78 2.98 -4.65 15.67
N LEU A 79 4.05 -5.45 15.79
CA LEU A 79 4.01 -6.90 15.55
C LEU A 79 3.14 -7.68 16.54
N SER A 80 2.65 -7.05 17.61
CA SER A 80 1.78 -7.70 18.60
C SER A 80 0.30 -7.63 18.24
N HIS A 81 -0.09 -6.78 17.30
CA HIS A 81 -1.47 -6.60 16.87
C HIS A 81 -1.62 -6.84 15.37
N PRO A 82 -2.62 -7.61 14.92
CA PRO A 82 -2.87 -7.77 13.50
C PRO A 82 -3.33 -6.44 12.90
N ILE A 83 -2.77 -6.09 11.74
CA ILE A 83 -3.32 -5.06 10.87
C ILE A 83 -4.39 -5.69 9.98
N GLU A 84 -5.44 -4.97 9.62
CA GLU A 84 -6.42 -5.40 8.62
C GLU A 84 -6.73 -4.22 7.70
N SER A 85 -6.40 -4.35 6.41
CA SER A 85 -6.67 -3.29 5.42
C SER A 85 -6.60 -3.84 4.01
N ASP A 86 -7.41 -3.26 3.12
CA ASP A 86 -7.16 -3.37 1.70
C ASP A 86 -6.09 -2.37 1.28
N VAL A 87 -5.21 -2.78 0.37
CA VAL A 87 -4.15 -1.96 -0.20
C VAL A 87 -4.51 -1.68 -1.65
N LEU A 88 -5.03 -0.48 -1.92
CA LEU A 88 -5.25 -0.03 -3.29
C LEU A 88 -3.90 0.18 -3.98
N ILE A 89 -3.75 -0.40 -5.17
CA ILE A 89 -2.55 -0.33 -5.99
C ILE A 89 -2.94 0.18 -7.37
N CYS A 90 -2.26 1.19 -7.88
CA CYS A 90 -2.47 1.63 -9.26
C CYS A 90 -1.15 1.83 -10.00
N SER A 91 -1.10 1.42 -11.26
CA SER A 91 0.07 1.50 -12.12
C SER A 91 -0.32 1.32 -13.58
N ASP A 92 0.46 1.92 -14.48
CA ASP A 92 0.36 1.67 -15.92
C ASP A 92 1.17 0.43 -16.35
N TYR A 93 1.85 -0.25 -15.40
CA TYR A 93 2.72 -1.39 -15.66
C TYR A 93 2.26 -2.63 -14.90
N PRO A 94 1.79 -3.70 -15.61
CA PRO A 94 1.31 -4.92 -14.96
C PRO A 94 2.32 -5.56 -14.00
N ARG A 95 3.61 -5.51 -14.32
CA ARG A 95 4.69 -6.02 -13.45
C ARG A 95 4.80 -5.21 -12.16
N ALA A 96 4.63 -3.90 -12.18
CA ALA A 96 4.68 -3.08 -10.98
C ALA A 96 3.46 -3.36 -10.07
N THR A 97 2.27 -3.54 -10.65
CA THR A 97 1.08 -3.99 -9.91
C THR A 97 1.33 -5.35 -9.26
N ALA A 98 1.75 -6.37 -10.04
CA ALA A 98 1.98 -7.72 -9.53
C ALA A 98 3.01 -7.78 -8.39
N VAL A 99 4.13 -7.06 -8.54
CA VAL A 99 5.17 -6.98 -7.52
C VAL A 99 4.67 -6.28 -6.26
N THR A 100 3.94 -5.18 -6.39
CA THR A 100 3.38 -4.44 -5.25
C THR A 100 2.34 -5.29 -4.53
N SER A 101 1.49 -6.01 -5.27
CA SER A 101 0.49 -6.93 -4.73
C SER A 101 1.13 -8.08 -3.97
N ALA A 102 2.22 -8.66 -4.48
CA ALA A 102 2.96 -9.71 -3.80
C ALA A 102 3.55 -9.22 -2.46
N ILE A 103 4.10 -7.99 -2.43
CA ILE A 103 4.60 -7.39 -1.19
C ILE A 103 3.46 -7.16 -0.19
N ALA A 104 2.32 -6.60 -0.63
CA ALA A 104 1.17 -6.41 0.24
C ALA A 104 0.64 -7.75 0.80
N SER A 105 0.51 -8.77 -0.05
CA SER A 105 0.04 -10.11 0.35
C SER A 105 0.99 -10.83 1.31
N SER A 106 2.27 -10.45 1.35
CA SER A 106 3.23 -11.02 2.30
C SER A 106 2.99 -10.57 3.75
N VAL A 107 2.19 -9.50 3.95
CA VAL A 107 1.78 -9.04 5.26
C VAL A 107 0.43 -9.67 5.61
N PRO A 108 0.31 -10.40 6.74
CA PRO A 108 -0.95 -11.00 7.14
C PRO A 108 -2.10 -10.00 7.15
N ASN A 109 -3.25 -10.42 6.62
CA ASN A 109 -4.51 -9.66 6.59
C ASN A 109 -4.46 -8.33 5.79
N LEU A 110 -3.39 -8.07 5.03
CA LEU A 110 -3.41 -7.06 3.97
C LEU A 110 -3.84 -7.68 2.66
N ARG A 111 -4.86 -7.11 2.03
CA ARG A 111 -5.39 -7.59 0.75
C ARG A 111 -5.09 -6.58 -0.36
N PRO A 112 -4.22 -6.89 -1.33
CA PRO A 112 -3.98 -6.00 -2.45
C PRO A 112 -5.19 -5.94 -3.38
N LEU A 113 -5.52 -4.75 -3.86
CA LEU A 113 -6.55 -4.51 -4.85
C LEU A 113 -5.97 -3.69 -5.99
N ASP A 114 -6.04 -4.21 -7.21
CA ASP A 114 -5.70 -3.45 -8.41
C ASP A 114 -6.79 -2.42 -8.69
N ALA A 115 -6.44 -1.15 -8.56
CA ALA A 115 -7.30 -0.01 -8.80
C ALA A 115 -7.14 0.56 -10.22
N GLY A 116 -6.34 -0.07 -11.09
CA GLY A 116 -6.14 0.32 -12.48
C GLY A 116 -4.93 1.22 -12.71
N GLY A 117 -5.03 2.10 -13.72
CA GLY A 117 -3.90 2.93 -14.17
C GLY A 117 -3.44 3.98 -13.16
N LEU A 118 -2.24 4.52 -13.36
CA LEU A 118 -1.62 5.49 -12.45
C LEU A 118 -2.44 6.79 -12.31
N SER A 119 -3.38 7.04 -13.24
CA SER A 119 -4.38 8.11 -13.15
C SER A 119 -5.27 8.04 -11.92
N GLN A 120 -5.43 6.86 -11.30
CA GLN A 120 -6.18 6.68 -10.06
C GLN A 120 -5.38 7.10 -8.81
N ALA A 121 -4.08 7.41 -8.92
CA ALA A 121 -3.27 7.83 -7.78
C ALA A 121 -3.80 9.13 -7.15
N THR A 122 -4.30 10.10 -7.94
CA THR A 122 -4.82 11.37 -7.42
C THR A 122 -5.96 11.18 -6.40
N PRO A 123 -7.07 10.48 -6.72
CA PRO A 123 -8.13 10.25 -5.74
C PRO A 123 -7.67 9.36 -4.57
N ILE A 124 -6.83 8.34 -4.82
CA ILE A 124 -6.31 7.45 -3.77
C ILE A 124 -5.47 8.23 -2.74
N GLU A 125 -4.47 8.98 -3.20
CA GLU A 125 -3.63 9.82 -2.33
C GLU A 125 -4.48 10.84 -1.55
N SER A 126 -5.43 11.47 -2.24
CA SER A 126 -6.31 12.49 -1.66
C SER A 126 -7.21 11.94 -0.55
N PHE A 127 -7.68 10.70 -0.69
CA PHE A 127 -8.56 10.06 0.30
C PHE A 127 -7.90 9.90 1.67
N THR A 128 -6.56 9.90 1.73
CA THR A 128 -5.82 9.91 3.00
C THR A 128 -6.22 11.09 3.90
N ALA A 129 -6.55 12.27 3.32
CA ALA A 129 -7.05 13.41 4.08
C ALA A 129 -8.33 13.08 4.85
N VAL A 130 -9.25 12.33 4.22
CA VAL A 130 -10.51 11.88 4.83
C VAL A 130 -10.22 10.93 5.98
N LEU A 131 -9.33 9.95 5.78
CA LEU A 131 -8.96 8.99 6.83
C LEU A 131 -8.32 9.69 8.04
N LEU A 132 -7.46 10.69 7.82
CA LEU A 132 -6.90 11.49 8.91
C LEU A 132 -7.97 12.30 9.64
N GLN A 133 -8.96 12.85 8.93
CA GLN A 133 -10.08 13.55 9.53
C GLN A 133 -10.93 12.62 10.42
N LEU A 134 -11.22 11.41 9.94
CA LEU A 134 -11.93 10.38 10.71
C LEU A 134 -11.15 9.98 11.97
N ASN A 135 -9.83 9.83 11.86
CA ASN A 135 -8.96 9.51 13.00
C ASN A 135 -9.05 10.57 14.11
N VAL A 136 -9.02 11.86 13.74
CA VAL A 136 -9.17 12.95 14.72
C VAL A 136 -10.57 12.97 15.32
N HIS A 137 -11.61 12.81 14.51
CA HIS A 137 -12.99 12.89 14.96
C HIS A 137 -13.36 11.74 15.92
N TYR A 138 -13.03 10.51 15.53
CA TYR A 138 -13.37 9.30 16.28
C TYR A 138 -12.27 8.84 17.24
N LYS A 139 -11.15 9.58 17.33
CA LYS A 139 -9.99 9.26 18.19
C LYS A 139 -9.49 7.83 17.96
N THR A 140 -9.39 7.44 16.70
CA THR A 140 -9.06 6.08 16.29
C THR A 140 -8.05 6.08 15.13
N ARG A 141 -7.79 4.89 14.61
CA ARG A 141 -6.96 4.62 13.43
C ARG A 141 -7.77 3.77 12.47
N VAL A 142 -8.44 4.45 11.55
CA VAL A 142 -9.26 3.79 10.53
C VAL A 142 -8.37 3.12 9.50
N ALA A 143 -8.82 1.96 9.03
CA ALA A 143 -8.35 1.28 7.84
C ALA A 143 -9.54 1.13 6.87
N VAL A 144 -9.24 0.86 5.60
CA VAL A 144 -10.28 0.75 4.56
C VAL A 144 -10.40 -0.70 4.13
N LYS A 145 -11.65 -1.17 4.00
CA LYS A 145 -12.02 -2.45 3.43
C LYS A 145 -13.13 -2.25 2.39
N PHE A 146 -12.93 -2.79 1.21
CA PHE A 146 -13.86 -2.77 0.09
C PHE A 146 -14.61 -4.10 0.05
N THR A 147 -15.90 -4.05 0.36
CA THR A 147 -16.76 -5.23 0.37
C THR A 147 -17.25 -5.55 -1.04
N GLY A 148 -17.69 -6.80 -1.28
CA GLY A 148 -18.15 -7.25 -2.59
C GLY A 148 -17.06 -7.68 -3.57
N ILE A 149 -15.79 -7.62 -3.15
CA ILE A 149 -14.63 -8.17 -3.87
C ILE A 149 -14.21 -9.45 -3.16
N ALA A 150 -14.14 -10.57 -3.90
CA ALA A 150 -13.70 -11.85 -3.36
C ALA A 150 -12.25 -11.77 -2.85
N ASP A 151 -11.95 -12.55 -1.81
CA ASP A 151 -10.58 -12.60 -1.30
C ASP A 151 -9.63 -13.22 -2.31
N PHE A 152 -8.42 -12.68 -2.34
CA PHE A 152 -7.35 -13.24 -3.16
C PHE A 152 -6.84 -14.52 -2.47
N GLU A 153 -7.21 -15.69 -3.00
CA GLU A 153 -6.53 -16.94 -2.63
C GLU A 153 -5.13 -16.92 -3.26
N ALA A 154 -4.10 -16.80 -2.42
CA ALA A 154 -2.72 -17.00 -2.86
C ALA A 154 -2.56 -18.44 -3.39
N PRO A 155 -1.78 -18.68 -4.47
CA PRO A 155 -1.52 -20.03 -4.98
C PRO A 155 -0.90 -20.93 -3.90
N ALA A 156 -1.36 -22.18 -3.82
CA ALA A 156 -1.11 -23.14 -2.74
C ALA A 156 0.34 -23.68 -2.59
N ASP A 157 1.36 -23.01 -3.12
CA ASP A 157 2.75 -23.53 -3.20
C ASP A 157 3.78 -22.72 -2.39
N ALA A 158 3.41 -22.25 -1.19
CA ALA A 158 4.41 -21.91 -0.18
C ALA A 158 4.79 -23.19 0.58
N PRO A 159 6.07 -23.57 0.68
CA PRO A 159 6.44 -24.81 1.36
C PRO A 159 6.07 -24.70 2.84
N ASP A 160 5.19 -25.60 3.28
CA ASP A 160 4.76 -25.72 4.67
C ASP A 160 5.99 -25.86 5.58
N GLY A 161 6.17 -24.84 6.42
CA GLY A 161 7.08 -24.89 7.55
C GLY A 161 6.60 -25.94 8.53
N ALA A 162 7.30 -27.07 8.56
CA ALA A 162 7.49 -28.00 9.68
C ALA A 162 6.24 -28.31 10.53
N GLY A 163 5.64 -29.47 10.27
CA GLY A 163 4.58 -30.04 11.10
C GLY A 163 4.99 -30.28 12.55
N ALA A 164 4.02 -30.09 13.45
CA ALA A 164 3.98 -30.72 14.76
C ALA A 164 2.52 -30.97 15.18
N GLY A 165 2.03 -32.16 14.81
CA GLY A 165 1.11 -33.01 15.60
C GLY A 165 -0.23 -32.44 16.08
N ARG A 166 -1.30 -32.67 15.31
CA ARG A 166 -2.61 -32.97 15.91
C ARG A 166 -2.66 -34.46 16.24
N LYS A 167 -2.65 -34.81 17.54
CA LYS A 167 -3.21 -36.08 17.98
C LYS A 167 -4.72 -35.92 18.06
N SER A 168 -5.43 -36.66 17.21
CA SER A 168 -6.82 -37.00 17.46
C SER A 168 -6.87 -38.05 18.56
N SER A 169 -7.79 -37.91 19.50
CA SER A 169 -8.30 -39.02 20.28
C SER A 169 -9.81 -39.01 20.13
N ALA A 170 -10.28 -39.85 19.22
CA ALA A 170 -11.65 -40.32 19.20
C ALA A 170 -11.78 -41.38 20.30
N ASP A 171 -12.70 -41.12 21.22
CA ASP A 171 -13.76 -42.01 21.69
C ASP A 171 -13.66 -43.50 21.26
N GLU A 172 -13.35 -44.36 22.23
CA GLU A 172 -13.74 -45.78 22.23
C GLU A 172 -14.33 -46.09 23.61
N GLY A 173 -15.52 -46.69 23.60
CA GLY A 173 -16.40 -46.81 24.77
C GLY A 173 -16.08 -47.93 25.75
N GLU A 174 -16.68 -47.82 26.94
CA GLU A 174 -17.56 -48.79 27.60
C GLU A 174 -18.35 -48.07 28.72
#